data_AF-C9RK07-F1
#
_entry.id   AF-C9RK07-F1
#
_cell.length_a   1.000
_cell.length_b   1.000
_cell.length_c   1.000
_cell.angle_alpha   90.00
_cell.angle_beta   90.00
_cell.angle_gamma   90.00
#
_symmetry.space_group_name_H-M   'P 1'
#
loop_
_entity.id
_entity.type
_entity.pdbx_description
1 polymer ?
#
loop_
_entity_poly.entity_id
_entity_poly.type
_entity_poly.pdbx_seq_one_letter_code
_entity_poly.pdbx_strand_id
1 'polypeptide(L)'
;MILVRYVLKELIGPFLASLFGITFLFVVDFLVKILDNVLSKGLPTSTVLEIFVLNLAWMLSLSIPMAVLVASLMTFGRMSGDQEITAVKAAGISPLSLMRPVLLVALLLSVLMVVFNNWVLPEANHRSVELMNAVSRKKPHVFIDAGRLITQFPGVQLWVNRIDPVSGTLYGIQIFEMEKKGAPRIVYADSASMDYVDNGATLMLRLRSGETHLVDPDDSDNYFRIRFFSQDLAMQNVDDRLERRSRSYRSDREMPVEMMWDVVTDAREKFDTASVQAKTRRLPTLMRIRDLVVGDSILPAEASGVPMADSMQFVQGLRKIRVQEAASLRATERAWGRMEGELKRAAQYMVEIHKKFSTAFACFIFVLIGAPLGIMARKGGIGTGILYSLAFFVIYWICLIGGENLADRLIVSPELAMWISNIIIGAVGILLTRAMVRDRFSGDSKVKRFFRSLGRFVVFRAIGRFFGRIFGKIAELF
;
A
#
# COMPACT_ATOMS: atom_id res chain seq x y z
N MET A 1 -18.54 -28.19 30.93
CA MET A 1 -17.42 -27.23 31.13
C MET A 1 -16.04 -27.84 30.93
N ILE A 2 -15.81 -29.13 31.26
CA ILE A 2 -14.50 -29.78 31.11
C ILE A 2 -14.01 -29.76 29.65
N LEU A 3 -14.87 -30.15 28.70
CA LEU A 3 -14.55 -30.17 27.26
C LEU A 3 -14.09 -28.81 26.71
N VAL A 4 -14.72 -27.73 27.19
CA VAL A 4 -14.39 -26.35 26.79
C VAL A 4 -12.99 -25.98 27.26
N ARG A 5 -12.69 -26.22 28.55
CA ARG A 5 -11.36 -25.95 29.12
C ARG A 5 -10.28 -26.78 28.42
N TYR A 6 -10.59 -28.03 28.10
CA TYR A 6 -9.66 -28.91 27.39
C TYR A 6 -9.32 -28.37 26.00
N VAL A 7 -10.31 -28.06 25.16
CA VAL A 7 -10.07 -27.52 23.81
C VAL A 7 -9.31 -26.19 23.85
N LEU A 8 -9.66 -25.30 24.78
CA LEU A 8 -8.97 -24.01 24.93
C LEU A 8 -7.52 -24.19 25.37
N LYS A 9 -7.25 -25.11 26.31
CA LYS A 9 -5.89 -25.43 26.72
C LYS A 9 -5.08 -26.02 25.56
N GLU A 10 -5.71 -26.87 24.76
CA GLU A 10 -5.07 -27.50 23.61
C GLU A 10 -4.72 -26.50 22.51
N LEU A 11 -5.51 -25.42 22.36
CA LEU A 11 -5.26 -24.38 21.37
C LEU A 11 -4.03 -23.52 21.67
N ILE A 12 -3.70 -23.30 22.95
CA ILE A 12 -2.66 -22.36 23.37
C ILE A 12 -1.28 -22.77 22.84
N GLY A 13 -0.92 -24.05 22.94
CA GLY A 13 0.38 -24.55 22.49
C GLY A 13 0.63 -24.31 21.00
N PRO A 14 -0.23 -24.84 20.10
CA PRO A 14 -0.16 -24.60 18.66
C PRO A 14 -0.23 -23.12 18.29
N PHE A 15 -1.03 -22.31 19.00
CA PHE A 15 -1.11 -20.86 18.78
C PHE A 15 0.22 -20.16 19.06
N LEU A 16 0.81 -20.38 20.24
CA LEU A 16 2.09 -19.76 20.61
C LEU A 16 3.23 -20.24 19.70
N ALA A 17 3.27 -21.54 19.38
CA ALA A 17 4.28 -22.09 18.48
C ALA A 17 4.17 -21.50 17.06
N SER A 18 2.95 -21.37 16.53
CA SER A 18 2.71 -20.79 15.21
C SER A 18 2.99 -19.29 15.19
N LEU A 19 2.58 -18.57 16.24
CA LEU A 19 2.84 -17.14 16.38
C LEU A 19 4.34 -16.87 16.42
N PHE A 20 5.08 -17.60 17.26
CA PHE A 20 6.53 -17.48 17.34
C PHE A 20 7.19 -17.84 16.01
N GLY A 21 6.81 -18.96 15.39
CA GLY A 21 7.38 -19.39 14.11
C GLY A 21 7.16 -18.38 12.98
N ILE A 22 5.94 -17.85 12.84
CA ILE A 22 5.60 -16.88 11.79
C ILE A 22 6.25 -15.52 12.08
N THR A 23 6.18 -15.03 13.32
CA THR A 23 6.86 -13.78 13.70
C THR A 23 8.37 -13.90 13.54
N PHE A 24 8.97 -15.06 13.85
CA PHE A 24 10.39 -15.32 13.61
C PHE A 24 10.74 -15.22 12.12
N LEU A 25 9.92 -15.78 11.22
CA LEU A 25 10.13 -15.63 9.78
C LEU A 25 10.12 -14.15 9.34
N PHE A 26 9.19 -13.33 9.86
CA PHE A 26 9.18 -11.90 9.59
C PHE A 26 10.38 -11.17 10.19
N VAL A 27 10.81 -11.56 11.39
CA VAL A 27 12.02 -11.02 12.03
C VAL A 27 13.25 -11.31 11.17
N VAL A 28 13.40 -12.51 10.62
CA VAL A 28 14.54 -12.86 9.75
C VAL A 28 14.51 -12.01 8.47
N ASP A 29 13.37 -11.90 7.80
CA ASP A 29 13.21 -11.03 6.61
C ASP A 29 13.60 -9.58 6.92
N PHE A 30 13.16 -9.08 8.06
CA PHE A 30 13.49 -7.73 8.51
C PHE A 30 14.97 -7.56 8.86
N LEU A 31 15.58 -8.53 9.56
CA LEU A 31 16.99 -8.50 9.90
C LEU A 31 17.87 -8.46 8.65
N VAL A 32 17.53 -9.21 7.61
CA VAL A 32 18.23 -9.15 6.32
C VAL A 32 18.15 -7.75 5.71
N LYS A 33 16.98 -7.09 5.76
CA LYS A 33 16.79 -5.72 5.25
C LYS A 33 17.54 -4.66 6.05
N ILE A 34 17.68 -4.86 7.36
CA ILE A 34 18.38 -3.92 8.25
C ILE A 34 19.89 -4.17 8.30
N LEU A 35 20.36 -5.39 8.00
CA LEU A 35 21.77 -5.76 8.09
C LEU A 35 22.66 -4.79 7.31
N ASP A 36 22.24 -4.41 6.11
CA ASP A 36 22.95 -3.42 5.29
C ASP A 36 23.07 -2.08 6.01
N ASN A 37 22.02 -1.64 6.72
CA ASN A 37 22.04 -0.37 7.46
C ASN A 37 22.88 -0.41 8.74
N VAL A 38 23.02 -1.57 9.38
CA VAL A 38 23.85 -1.70 10.58
C VAL A 38 25.32 -1.83 10.21
N LEU A 39 25.63 -2.70 9.22
CA LEU A 39 27.00 -3.03 8.85
C LEU A 39 27.67 -1.94 8.00
N SER A 40 26.93 -1.30 7.09
CA SER A 40 27.54 -0.35 6.15
C SER A 40 27.41 1.12 6.58
N LYS A 41 26.43 1.48 7.43
CA LYS A 41 26.08 2.88 7.73
C LYS A 41 26.36 3.34 9.16
N GLY A 42 26.91 2.47 10.01
CA GLY A 42 27.40 2.85 11.35
C GLY A 42 26.32 3.37 12.31
N LEU A 43 25.11 2.80 12.23
CA LEU A 43 24.01 3.15 13.14
C LEU A 43 24.25 2.62 14.55
N PRO A 44 23.97 3.40 15.61
CA PRO A 44 24.04 2.91 16.98
C PRO A 44 23.14 1.69 17.19
N THR A 45 23.65 0.65 17.85
CA THR A 45 22.91 -0.60 18.10
C THR A 45 21.63 -0.39 18.90
N SER A 46 21.60 0.60 19.80
CA SER A 46 20.39 0.99 20.55
C SER A 46 19.26 1.47 19.65
N THR A 47 19.57 2.33 18.69
CA THR A 47 18.61 2.85 17.71
C THR A 47 18.06 1.73 16.83
N VAL A 48 18.92 0.79 16.42
CA VAL A 48 18.51 -0.38 15.63
C VAL A 48 17.55 -1.25 16.42
N LEU A 49 17.84 -1.49 17.71
CA LEU A 49 16.97 -2.28 18.59
C LEU A 49 15.61 -1.61 18.79
N GLU A 50 15.57 -0.28 18.94
CA GLU A 50 14.32 0.47 19.06
C GLU A 50 13.48 0.40 17.78
N ILE A 51 14.09 0.60 16.60
CA ILE A 51 13.41 0.42 15.31
C ILE A 51 12.89 -1.01 15.18
N PHE A 52 13.67 -2.02 15.60
CA PHE A 52 13.26 -3.41 15.59
C PHE A 52 12.01 -3.65 16.45
N VAL A 53 11.99 -3.15 17.69
CA VAL A 53 10.83 -3.29 18.59
C VAL A 53 9.59 -2.59 18.02
N LEU A 54 9.74 -1.41 17.43
CA LEU A 54 8.63 -0.70 16.78
C LEU A 54 8.09 -1.49 15.57
N ASN A 55 8.98 -2.17 14.83
CA ASN A 55 8.59 -3.03 13.71
C ASN A 55 7.90 -4.34 14.15
N LEU A 56 8.07 -4.81 15.38
CA LEU A 56 7.32 -5.98 15.85
C LEU A 56 5.81 -5.76 15.78
N ALA A 57 5.33 -4.51 15.88
CA ALA A 57 3.90 -4.21 15.79
C ALA A 57 3.28 -4.64 14.45
N TRP A 58 3.92 -4.30 13.31
CA TRP A 58 3.39 -4.70 12.00
C TRP A 58 3.51 -6.22 11.80
N MET A 59 4.57 -6.85 12.31
CA MET A 59 4.76 -8.29 12.24
C MET A 59 3.64 -9.03 12.99
N LEU A 60 3.30 -8.58 14.20
CA LEU A 60 2.24 -9.17 15.03
C LEU A 60 0.85 -8.98 14.42
N SER A 61 0.58 -7.79 13.87
CA SER A 61 -0.67 -7.50 13.17
C SER A 61 -0.95 -8.52 12.05
N LEU A 62 0.10 -8.94 11.35
CA LEU A 62 -0.01 -9.95 10.29
C LEU A 62 0.05 -11.38 10.84
N SER A 63 0.96 -11.68 11.78
CA SER A 63 1.21 -13.06 12.21
C SER A 63 0.09 -13.65 13.08
N ILE A 64 -0.65 -12.83 13.84
CA ILE A 64 -1.69 -13.31 14.76
C ILE A 64 -2.84 -14.02 14.01
N PRO A 65 -3.49 -13.43 12.99
CA PRO A 65 -4.51 -14.12 12.21
C PRO A 65 -4.00 -15.45 11.61
N MET A 66 -2.77 -15.45 11.10
CA MET A 66 -2.15 -16.65 10.53
C MET A 66 -1.94 -17.74 11.59
N ALA A 67 -1.44 -17.35 12.76
CA ALA A 67 -1.23 -18.26 13.87
C ALA A 67 -2.55 -18.88 14.34
N VAL A 68 -3.65 -18.12 14.34
CA VAL A 68 -5.00 -18.65 14.66
C VAL A 68 -5.43 -19.72 13.67
N LEU A 69 -5.18 -19.52 12.36
CA LEU A 69 -5.50 -20.50 11.33
C LEU A 69 -4.71 -21.80 11.56
N VAL A 70 -3.39 -21.70 11.69
CA VAL A 70 -2.51 -22.85 11.92
C VAL A 70 -2.90 -23.58 13.22
N ALA A 71 -3.10 -22.82 14.30
CA ALA A 71 -3.46 -23.37 15.60
C ALA A 71 -4.79 -24.12 15.57
N SER A 72 -5.81 -23.55 14.94
CA SER A 72 -7.11 -24.22 14.81
C SER A 72 -6.99 -25.51 14.00
N LEU A 73 -6.28 -25.49 12.87
CA LEU A 73 -6.05 -26.69 12.05
C LEU A 73 -5.27 -27.76 12.81
N MET A 74 -4.19 -27.39 13.50
CA MET A 74 -3.36 -28.33 14.25
C MET A 74 -4.11 -28.92 15.45
N THR A 75 -4.81 -28.10 16.22
CA THR A 75 -5.57 -28.53 17.40
C THR A 75 -6.65 -29.53 17.01
N PHE A 76 -7.53 -29.12 16.09
CA PHE A 76 -8.64 -29.97 15.66
C PHE A 76 -8.18 -31.15 14.79
N GLY A 77 -7.08 -30.99 14.05
CA GLY A 77 -6.42 -32.06 13.31
C GLY A 77 -5.86 -33.13 14.23
N ARG A 78 -5.13 -32.75 15.28
CA ARG A 78 -4.59 -33.67 16.29
C ARG A 78 -5.72 -34.41 17.01
N MET A 79 -6.70 -33.69 17.54
CA MET A 79 -7.87 -34.30 18.19
C MET A 79 -8.61 -35.27 17.25
N SER A 80 -8.64 -35.00 15.95
CA SER A 80 -9.23 -35.91 14.98
C SER A 80 -8.35 -37.12 14.67
N GLY A 81 -7.04 -36.97 14.66
CA GLY A 81 -6.07 -38.05 14.45
C GLY A 81 -6.08 -39.03 15.62
N ASP A 82 -6.12 -38.49 16.85
CA ASP A 82 -6.15 -39.24 18.11
C ASP A 82 -7.54 -39.82 18.44
N GLN A 83 -8.47 -39.76 17.48
CA GLN A 83 -9.86 -40.23 17.61
C GLN A 83 -10.70 -39.58 18.72
N GLU A 84 -10.23 -38.51 19.36
CA GLU A 84 -10.97 -37.78 20.39
C GLU A 84 -12.28 -37.20 19.82
N ILE A 85 -12.25 -36.64 18.61
CA ILE A 85 -13.46 -36.13 17.94
C ILE A 85 -14.45 -37.26 17.63
N THR A 86 -13.95 -38.46 17.30
CA THR A 86 -14.80 -39.63 17.05
C THR A 86 -15.48 -40.09 18.33
N ALA A 87 -14.77 -40.10 19.46
CA ALA A 87 -15.33 -40.42 20.78
C ALA A 87 -16.39 -39.39 21.22
N VAL A 88 -16.12 -38.09 21.06
CA VAL A 88 -17.08 -37.01 21.37
C VAL A 88 -18.37 -37.17 20.54
N LYS A 89 -18.25 -37.49 19.25
CA LYS A 89 -19.40 -37.77 18.38
C LYS A 89 -20.17 -39.01 18.82
N ALA A 90 -19.49 -40.08 19.23
CA ALA A 90 -20.10 -41.30 19.72
C ALA A 90 -20.90 -41.08 21.02
N ALA A 91 -20.47 -40.14 21.87
CA ALA A 91 -21.19 -39.69 23.04
C ALA A 91 -22.41 -38.79 22.75
N GLY A 92 -22.78 -38.61 21.47
CA GLY A 92 -23.91 -37.78 21.04
C GLY A 92 -23.62 -36.28 21.06
N ILE A 93 -22.38 -35.86 21.36
CA ILE A 93 -22.01 -34.45 21.42
C ILE A 93 -21.62 -33.97 20.02
N SER A 94 -22.30 -32.92 19.55
CA SER A 94 -22.00 -32.34 18.23
C SER A 94 -20.58 -31.74 18.19
N PRO A 95 -19.79 -31.94 17.11
CA PRO A 95 -18.47 -31.31 16.98
C PRO A 95 -18.54 -29.77 16.94
N LEU A 96 -19.70 -29.19 16.62
CA LEU A 96 -19.91 -27.74 16.69
C LEU A 96 -19.77 -27.21 18.12
N SER A 97 -20.12 -28.03 19.13
CA SER A 97 -19.96 -27.64 20.55
C SER A 97 -18.50 -27.44 20.96
N LEU A 98 -17.56 -28.15 20.33
CA LEU A 98 -16.12 -27.98 20.51
C LEU A 98 -15.60 -26.70 19.84
N MET A 99 -16.19 -26.33 18.70
CA MET A 99 -15.76 -25.17 17.90
C MET A 99 -16.24 -23.83 18.47
N ARG A 100 -17.45 -23.79 19.06
CA ARG A 100 -18.03 -22.58 19.66
C ARG A 100 -17.11 -21.81 20.62
N PRO A 101 -16.46 -22.45 21.63
CA PRO A 101 -15.57 -21.70 22.53
C PRO A 101 -14.36 -21.12 21.80
N VAL A 102 -13.82 -21.82 20.80
CA VAL A 102 -12.70 -21.31 19.98
C VAL A 102 -13.14 -20.14 19.11
N LEU A 103 -14.34 -20.18 18.54
CA LEU A 103 -14.92 -19.05 17.80
C LEU A 103 -15.14 -17.82 18.69
N LEU A 104 -15.59 -18.01 19.93
CA LEU A 104 -15.73 -16.91 20.89
C LEU A 104 -14.38 -16.28 21.24
N VAL A 105 -13.35 -17.10 21.46
CA VAL A 105 -11.98 -16.60 21.68
C VAL A 105 -11.44 -15.89 20.44
N ALA A 106 -11.70 -16.40 19.23
CA ALA A 106 -11.29 -15.75 18.00
C ALA A 106 -12.02 -14.41 17.77
N LEU A 107 -13.28 -14.32 18.17
CA LEU A 107 -14.03 -13.06 18.12
C LEU A 107 -13.45 -12.03 19.09
N LEU A 108 -13.16 -12.44 20.34
CA LEU A 108 -12.48 -11.60 21.32
C LEU A 108 -11.12 -11.12 20.80
N LEU A 109 -10.34 -12.04 20.22
CA LEU A 109 -9.04 -11.73 19.62
C LEU A 109 -9.17 -10.80 18.41
N SER A 110 -10.23 -10.92 17.61
CA SER A 110 -10.53 -9.97 16.52
C SER A 110 -10.77 -8.56 17.06
N VAL A 111 -11.54 -8.42 18.15
CA VAL A 111 -11.77 -7.11 18.80
C VAL A 111 -10.45 -6.53 19.33
N LEU A 112 -9.62 -7.37 19.97
CA LEU A 112 -8.30 -6.95 20.43
C LEU A 112 -7.39 -6.51 19.26
N MET A 113 -7.46 -7.21 18.12
CA MET A 113 -6.73 -6.85 16.92
C MET A 113 -7.22 -5.56 16.27
N VAL A 114 -8.53 -5.26 16.30
CA VAL A 114 -9.04 -3.95 15.88
C VAL A 114 -8.42 -2.83 16.71
N VAL A 115 -8.44 -2.99 18.04
CA VAL A 115 -7.82 -2.05 18.99
C VAL A 115 -6.31 -1.88 18.70
N PHE A 116 -5.61 -3.00 18.51
CA PHE A 116 -4.18 -3.00 18.20
C PHE A 116 -3.86 -2.32 16.87
N ASN A 117 -4.59 -2.65 15.80
CA ASN A 117 -4.39 -2.10 14.46
C ASN A 117 -4.80 -0.62 14.37
N ASN A 118 -5.67 -0.16 15.26
CA ASN A 118 -6.12 1.22 15.30
C ASN A 118 -5.19 2.14 16.10
N TRP A 119 -4.70 1.71 17.27
CA TRP A 119 -3.93 2.59 18.15
C TRP A 119 -2.46 2.19 18.28
N VAL A 120 -2.16 0.90 18.46
CA VAL A 120 -0.78 0.45 18.73
C VAL A 120 0.06 0.45 17.47
N LEU A 121 -0.45 -0.15 16.40
CA LEU A 121 0.26 -0.26 15.12
C LEU A 121 0.59 1.11 14.51
N PRO A 122 -0.35 2.07 14.39
CA PRO A 122 -0.04 3.35 13.77
C PRO A 122 0.91 4.20 14.58
N GLU A 123 0.81 4.15 15.91
CA GLU A 123 1.72 4.84 16.81
C GLU A 123 3.14 4.26 16.75
N ALA A 124 3.27 2.92 16.67
CA ALA A 124 4.57 2.27 16.47
C ALA A 124 5.20 2.66 15.13
N ASN A 125 4.41 2.71 14.05
CA ASN A 125 4.87 3.16 12.74
C ASN A 125 5.28 4.64 12.76
N HIS A 126 4.51 5.49 13.43
CA HIS A 126 4.81 6.91 13.56
C HIS A 126 6.15 7.15 14.28
N ARG A 127 6.34 6.52 15.44
CA ARG A 127 7.61 6.61 16.18
C ARG A 127 8.79 6.05 15.39
N SER A 128 8.57 5.00 14.60
CA SER A 128 9.61 4.42 13.73
C SER A 128 10.06 5.42 12.66
N VAL A 129 9.10 6.12 12.04
CA VAL A 129 9.37 7.19 11.08
C VAL A 129 10.05 8.38 11.73
N GLU A 130 9.61 8.82 12.91
CA GLU A 130 10.24 9.91 13.66
C GLU A 130 11.69 9.58 14.04
N LEU A 131 11.95 8.37 14.52
CA LEU A 131 13.28 7.89 14.86
C LEU A 131 14.18 7.84 13.62
N MET A 132 13.67 7.32 12.50
CA MET A 132 14.39 7.31 11.23
C MET A 132 14.74 8.74 10.79
N ASN A 133 13.81 9.68 10.88
CA ASN A 133 14.06 11.09 10.53
C ASN A 133 15.12 11.73 11.45
N ALA A 134 15.09 11.42 12.75
CA ALA A 134 16.09 11.91 13.70
C ALA A 134 17.50 11.36 13.38
N VAL A 135 17.58 10.10 12.95
CA VAL A 135 18.83 9.49 12.46
C VAL A 135 19.32 10.18 11.19
N SER A 136 18.45 10.38 10.20
CA SER A 136 18.82 11.05 8.95
C SER A 136 19.37 12.45 9.16
N ARG A 137 18.78 13.22 10.08
CA ARG A 137 19.26 14.56 10.42
C ARG A 137 20.63 14.55 11.09
N LYS A 138 20.91 13.57 11.94
CA LYS A 138 22.19 13.46 12.65
C LYS A 138 23.31 12.88 11.79
N LYS A 139 22.99 12.04 10.80
CA LYS A 139 23.98 11.38 9.92
C LYS A 139 23.48 11.34 8.46
N PRO A 140 23.68 12.42 7.69
CA PRO A 140 23.24 12.53 6.29
C PRO A 140 23.84 11.46 5.37
N HIS A 141 25.11 11.10 5.62
CA HIS A 141 25.88 10.15 4.81
C HIS A 141 25.38 8.70 4.88
N VAL A 142 24.50 8.38 5.83
CA VAL A 142 23.88 7.05 5.98
C VAL A 142 23.13 6.63 4.72
N PHE A 143 22.58 7.56 3.92
CA PHE A 143 21.78 7.17 2.74
C PHE A 143 22.56 7.12 1.42
N ILE A 144 23.86 7.40 1.45
CA ILE A 144 24.72 7.42 0.27
C ILE A 144 25.51 6.11 0.23
N ASP A 145 25.20 5.25 -0.74
CA ASP A 145 25.94 4.01 -0.96
C ASP A 145 27.21 4.32 -1.77
N ALA A 146 28.39 4.22 -1.14
CA ALA A 146 29.67 4.41 -1.80
C ALA A 146 29.86 3.39 -2.95
N GLY A 147 30.49 3.83 -4.05
CA GLY A 147 30.79 2.98 -5.20
C GLY A 147 29.59 2.66 -6.11
N ARG A 148 28.43 3.28 -5.88
CA ARG A 148 27.26 3.21 -6.77
C ARG A 148 26.89 4.61 -7.27
N LEU A 149 26.37 4.67 -8.49
CA LEU A 149 25.81 5.91 -9.03
C LEU A 149 24.44 6.18 -8.38
N ILE A 150 24.30 7.32 -7.73
CA ILE A 150 23.11 7.74 -7.00
C ILE A 150 22.29 8.63 -7.91
N THR A 151 21.11 8.15 -8.30
CA THR A 151 20.16 8.83 -9.20
C THR A 151 18.90 9.32 -8.47
N GLN A 152 18.93 9.33 -7.14
CA GLN A 152 17.79 9.67 -6.29
C GLN A 152 17.44 11.17 -6.32
N PHE A 153 18.36 12.02 -6.80
CA PHE A 153 18.16 13.45 -6.90
C PHE A 153 17.64 13.82 -8.30
N PRO A 154 16.48 14.49 -8.42
CA PRO A 154 15.97 14.90 -9.73
C PRO A 154 16.95 15.81 -10.47
N GLY A 155 17.40 15.39 -11.66
CA GLY A 155 18.31 16.18 -12.49
C GLY A 155 19.79 16.13 -12.08
N VAL A 156 20.14 15.42 -11.00
CA VAL A 156 21.54 15.30 -10.55
C VAL A 156 21.90 13.85 -10.24
N GLN A 157 22.96 13.34 -10.87
CA GLN A 157 23.52 12.03 -10.55
C GLN A 157 24.82 12.20 -9.79
N LEU A 158 24.95 11.51 -8.65
CA LEU A 158 26.11 11.63 -7.77
C LEU A 158 26.84 10.29 -7.72
N TRP A 159 28.15 10.30 -7.94
CA TRP A 159 29.01 9.16 -7.68
C TRP A 159 30.03 9.54 -6.60
N VAL A 160 30.18 8.67 -5.61
CA VAL A 160 31.14 8.85 -4.52
C VAL A 160 31.99 7.60 -4.42
N ASN A 161 33.31 7.75 -4.45
CA ASN A 161 34.24 6.64 -4.35
C ASN A 161 34.28 6.04 -2.93
N ARG A 162 34.45 6.90 -1.92
CA ARG A 162 34.57 6.49 -0.52
C ARG A 162 33.90 7.49 0.40
N ILE A 163 33.32 6.99 1.49
CA ILE A 163 32.71 7.78 2.55
C ILE A 163 33.41 7.43 3.85
N ASP A 164 33.84 8.43 4.60
CA ASP A 164 34.29 8.22 5.97
C ASP A 164 33.07 8.12 6.91
N PRO A 165 32.83 6.97 7.55
CA PRO A 165 31.65 6.77 8.40
C PRO A 165 31.66 7.61 9.69
N VAL A 166 32.82 8.12 10.11
CA VAL A 166 32.96 8.92 11.36
C VAL A 166 32.80 10.40 11.07
N SER A 167 33.56 10.95 10.14
CA SER A 167 33.50 12.39 9.79
C SER A 167 32.34 12.73 8.84
N GLY A 168 31.78 11.75 8.12
CA GLY A 168 30.78 11.98 7.08
C GLY A 168 31.36 12.61 5.81
N THR A 169 32.69 12.73 5.69
CA THR A 169 33.35 13.32 4.53
C THR A 169 33.32 12.34 3.35
N LEU A 170 32.89 12.84 2.20
CA LEU A 170 32.85 12.13 0.93
C LEU A 170 34.18 12.35 0.20
N TYR A 171 34.72 11.32 -0.45
CA TYR A 171 35.97 11.38 -1.22
C TYR A 171 35.77 10.89 -2.65
N GLY A 172 36.40 11.57 -3.60
CA GLY A 172 36.34 11.24 -5.03
C GLY A 172 34.92 11.35 -5.56
N ILE A 173 34.43 12.57 -5.68
CA ILE A 173 33.04 12.87 -6.00
C ILE A 173 32.94 13.28 -7.46
N GLN A 174 31.95 12.72 -8.14
CA GLN A 174 31.57 13.10 -9.49
C GLN A 174 30.08 13.41 -9.51
N ILE A 175 29.72 14.59 -9.98
CA ILE A 175 28.34 15.06 -10.05
C ILE A 175 28.01 15.31 -11.51
N PHE A 176 26.93 14.72 -11.99
CA PHE A 176 26.41 14.90 -13.33
C PHE A 176 25.08 15.64 -13.21
N GLU A 177 25.07 16.93 -13.53
CA GLU A 177 23.87 17.77 -13.56
C GLU A 177 23.31 17.73 -14.99
N MET A 178 22.15 17.10 -15.14
CA MET A 178 21.48 16.91 -16.42
C MET A 178 20.59 18.11 -16.71
N GLU A 179 20.97 18.92 -17.70
CA GLU A 179 20.18 20.06 -18.14
C GLU A 179 19.05 19.63 -19.08
N LYS A 180 17.90 20.33 -19.07
CA LYS A 180 16.73 19.96 -19.89
C LYS A 180 16.96 20.07 -21.40
N LYS A 181 17.96 20.87 -21.82
CA LYS A 181 18.45 21.03 -23.18
C LYS A 181 19.94 21.36 -23.09
N GLY A 182 20.80 20.54 -23.69
CA GLY A 182 22.25 20.73 -23.68
C GLY A 182 23.02 19.50 -23.22
N ALA A 183 24.34 19.61 -23.23
CA ALA A 183 25.24 18.61 -22.67
C ALA A 183 25.26 18.70 -21.13
N PRO A 184 25.44 17.57 -20.42
CA PRO A 184 25.43 17.58 -18.96
C PRO A 184 26.64 18.34 -18.39
N ARG A 185 26.39 19.09 -17.32
CA ARG A 185 27.45 19.71 -16.54
C ARG A 185 28.07 18.65 -15.63
N ILE A 186 29.38 18.50 -15.67
CA ILE A 186 30.10 17.51 -14.87
C ILE A 186 30.96 18.23 -13.84
N VAL A 187 30.84 17.86 -12.57
CA VAL A 187 31.64 18.42 -11.48
C VAL A 187 32.46 17.31 -10.83
N TYR A 188 33.77 17.48 -10.81
CA TYR A 188 34.70 16.61 -10.10
C TYR A 188 35.17 17.32 -8.82
N ALA A 189 35.25 16.61 -7.70
CA ALA A 189 35.82 17.13 -6.46
C ALA A 189 36.57 16.04 -5.69
N ASP A 190 37.69 16.42 -5.06
CA ASP A 190 38.50 15.52 -4.25
C ASP A 190 37.77 15.09 -2.98
N SER A 191 37.10 16.05 -2.33
CA SER A 191 36.32 15.80 -1.12
C SER A 191 35.09 16.69 -1.02
N ALA A 192 34.09 16.27 -0.25
CA ALA A 192 32.99 17.14 0.16
C ALA A 192 32.50 16.82 1.55
N SER A 193 32.04 17.86 2.23
CA SER A 193 31.20 17.73 3.42
C SER A 193 29.72 17.88 3.03
N MET A 194 28.86 17.19 3.76
CA MET A 194 27.41 17.32 3.62
C MET A 194 26.81 17.91 4.87
N ASP A 195 26.11 19.03 4.68
CA ASP A 195 25.29 19.64 5.73
C ASP A 195 23.87 19.80 5.23
N TYR A 196 22.90 19.63 6.13
CA TYR A 196 21.53 20.03 5.84
C TYR A 196 21.31 21.48 6.26
N VAL A 197 20.80 22.29 5.33
CA VAL A 197 20.46 23.70 5.54
C VAL A 197 18.93 23.84 5.50
N ASP A 198 18.39 24.93 6.05
CA ASP A 198 16.94 25.23 6.07
C ASP A 198 16.08 24.15 6.77
N ASN A 199 16.52 23.68 7.94
CA ASN A 199 15.84 22.64 8.74
C ASN A 199 15.72 21.27 8.03
N GLY A 200 16.66 20.93 7.17
CA GLY A 200 16.65 19.67 6.41
C GLY A 200 16.20 19.82 4.96
N ALA A 201 15.86 21.04 4.53
CA ALA A 201 15.21 21.26 3.26
C ALA A 201 16.14 21.17 2.04
N THR A 202 17.38 21.60 2.26
CA THR A 202 18.40 21.59 1.21
C THR A 202 19.59 20.79 1.72
N LEU A 203 20.02 19.78 0.94
CA LEU A 203 21.31 19.15 1.17
C LEU A 203 22.37 20.06 0.54
N MET A 204 23.20 20.65 1.39
CA MET A 204 24.34 21.45 0.98
C MET A 204 25.59 20.57 0.93
N LEU A 205 26.08 20.35 -0.28
CA LEU A 205 27.38 19.72 -0.52
C LEU A 205 28.43 20.81 -0.65
N ARG A 206 29.34 20.91 0.33
CA ARG A 206 30.51 21.79 0.20
C ARG A 206 31.65 20.99 -0.41
N LEU A 207 31.82 21.12 -1.72
CA LEU A 207 32.87 20.50 -2.51
C LEU A 207 34.18 21.24 -2.28
N ARG A 208 35.28 20.51 -2.11
CA ARG A 208 36.63 21.06 -1.93
C ARG A 208 37.56 20.50 -2.98
N SER A 209 38.38 21.39 -3.54
CA SER A 209 39.40 21.12 -4.56
C SER A 209 38.82 20.32 -5.73
N GLY A 210 38.26 21.04 -6.70
CA GLY A 210 37.55 20.40 -7.80
C GLY A 210 37.52 21.23 -9.07
N GLU A 211 36.84 20.69 -10.05
CA GLU A 211 36.65 21.31 -11.35
C GLU A 211 35.27 21.02 -11.94
N THR A 212 34.69 22.05 -12.54
CA THR A 212 33.44 21.97 -13.28
C THR A 212 33.78 22.00 -14.77
N HIS A 213 33.17 21.08 -15.50
CA HIS A 213 33.24 20.92 -16.95
C HIS A 213 31.87 21.30 -17.52
N LEU A 214 31.84 22.31 -18.38
CA LEU A 214 30.63 22.75 -19.09
C LEU A 214 30.89 22.71 -20.59
N VAL A 215 29.89 22.26 -21.35
CA VAL A 215 29.88 22.31 -22.81
C VAL A 215 28.78 23.29 -23.20
N ASP A 216 29.10 24.21 -24.10
CA ASP A 216 28.14 25.21 -24.56
C ASP A 216 26.95 24.54 -25.27
N PRO A 217 25.69 24.84 -24.89
CA PRO A 217 24.50 24.27 -25.53
C PRO A 217 24.35 24.60 -27.02
N ASP A 218 24.86 25.75 -27.46
CA ASP A 218 24.70 26.26 -28.83
C ASP A 218 25.90 25.92 -29.73
N ASP A 219 27.09 25.66 -29.15
CA ASP A 219 28.32 25.32 -29.87
C ASP A 219 29.10 24.19 -29.16
N SER A 220 29.01 22.97 -29.69
CA SER A 220 29.63 21.79 -29.07
C SER A 220 31.16 21.82 -29.02
N ASP A 221 31.82 22.72 -29.76
CA ASP A 221 33.28 22.86 -29.74
C ASP A 221 33.78 23.77 -28.62
N ASN A 222 32.89 24.56 -28.00
CA ASN A 222 33.23 25.42 -26.87
C ASN A 222 33.08 24.68 -25.54
N TYR A 223 34.22 24.37 -24.94
CA TYR A 223 34.32 23.68 -23.66
C TYR A 223 34.94 24.59 -22.59
N PHE A 224 34.27 24.72 -21.45
CA PHE A 224 34.72 25.50 -20.30
C PHE A 224 35.12 24.59 -19.14
N ARG A 225 36.32 24.82 -18.60
CA ARG A 225 36.82 24.19 -17.38
C ARG A 225 37.02 25.23 -16.29
N ILE A 226 36.22 25.14 -15.23
CA ILE A 226 36.29 26.03 -14.07
C ILE A 226 36.89 25.26 -12.90
N ARG A 227 38.10 25.61 -12.48
CA ARG A 227 38.72 25.07 -11.26
C ARG A 227 38.28 25.88 -10.05
N PHE A 228 37.91 25.20 -8.97
CA PHE A 228 37.47 25.82 -7.73
C PHE A 228 38.19 25.21 -6.52
N PHE A 229 38.46 26.06 -5.53
CA PHE A 229 38.98 25.60 -4.24
C PHE A 229 37.85 25.13 -3.31
N SER A 230 36.73 25.86 -3.29
CA SER A 230 35.52 25.50 -2.57
C SER A 230 34.31 25.88 -3.42
N GLN A 231 33.35 24.97 -3.55
CA GLN A 231 32.10 25.22 -4.23
C GLN A 231 30.96 24.58 -3.45
N ASP A 232 29.94 25.39 -3.15
CA ASP A 232 28.74 24.92 -2.47
C ASP A 232 27.69 24.54 -3.53
N LEU A 233 27.21 23.31 -3.45
CA LEU A 233 26.14 22.79 -4.30
C LEU A 233 24.92 22.51 -3.42
N ALA A 234 23.88 23.31 -3.60
CA ALA A 234 22.59 23.13 -2.96
C ALA A 234 21.73 22.19 -3.80
N MET A 235 21.50 20.97 -3.31
CA MET A 235 20.51 20.08 -3.89
C MET A 235 19.16 20.36 -3.23
N GLN A 236 18.23 20.90 -4.01
CA GLN A 236 16.84 21.11 -3.60
C GLN A 236 16.01 19.87 -3.93
N ASN A 237 14.97 19.57 -3.14
CA ASN A 237 14.12 18.39 -3.30
C ASN A 237 14.90 17.06 -3.17
N VAL A 238 15.80 16.96 -2.19
CA VAL A 238 16.48 15.71 -1.81
C VAL A 238 15.46 14.76 -1.20
N ASP A 239 14.79 14.01 -2.08
CA ASP A 239 13.76 13.01 -1.81
C ASP A 239 12.73 13.44 -0.74
N ASP A 240 11.45 13.44 -1.12
CA ASP A 240 10.26 13.79 -0.32
C ASP A 240 10.11 12.96 1.00
N ARG A 241 11.08 12.08 1.27
CA ARG A 241 11.25 11.25 2.46
C ARG A 241 11.99 11.94 3.60
N LEU A 242 12.84 12.95 3.34
CA LEU A 242 13.78 13.48 4.34
C LEU A 242 13.54 14.97 4.68
N GLU A 243 12.89 15.72 3.79
CA GLU A 243 12.31 17.03 4.10
C GLU A 243 10.93 16.89 4.76
N ARG A 244 10.85 16.65 6.07
CA ARG A 244 9.61 16.98 6.77
C ARG A 244 9.91 17.68 8.09
N ARG A 245 9.70 19.00 8.12
CA ARG A 245 9.31 19.72 9.36
C ARG A 245 8.21 18.92 10.04
N SER A 246 8.24 18.88 11.37
CA SER A 246 7.17 18.39 12.27
C SER A 246 5.87 18.11 11.52
N ARG A 247 5.70 16.88 11.03
CA ARG A 247 4.51 16.49 10.28
C ARG A 247 3.33 16.63 11.24
N SER A 248 2.44 17.57 10.97
CA SER A 248 1.04 17.40 11.35
C SER A 248 0.37 16.30 10.48
N TYR A 249 1.02 15.87 9.39
CA TYR A 249 0.48 14.92 8.41
C TYR A 249 1.13 13.54 8.56
N ARG A 250 0.42 12.60 9.18
CA ARG A 250 0.81 11.19 9.31
C ARG A 250 0.55 10.45 7.99
N SER A 251 1.42 9.51 7.60
CA SER A 251 1.14 8.63 6.44
C SER A 251 -0.10 7.76 6.72
N ASP A 252 -0.72 7.21 5.68
CA ASP A 252 -1.74 6.15 5.76
C ASP A 252 -1.45 5.10 6.84
N ARG A 253 -0.21 4.57 6.90
CA ARG A 253 0.20 3.55 7.87
C ARG A 253 0.46 4.07 9.29
N GLU A 254 0.54 5.38 9.47
CA GLU A 254 0.77 6.07 10.75
C GLU A 254 -0.53 6.64 11.35
N MET A 255 -1.64 6.62 10.60
CA MET A 255 -2.91 7.18 11.05
C MET A 255 -3.81 6.14 11.73
N PRO A 256 -4.44 6.50 12.86
CA PRO A 256 -5.58 5.77 13.39
C PRO A 256 -6.83 6.08 12.54
N VAL A 257 -7.88 5.26 12.69
CA VAL A 257 -9.10 5.31 11.87
C VAL A 257 -9.81 6.64 12.01
N GLU A 258 -9.77 7.28 13.18
CA GLU A 258 -10.41 8.58 13.42
C GLU A 258 -9.83 9.67 12.51
N MET A 259 -8.50 9.76 12.43
CA MET A 259 -7.84 10.71 11.52
C MET A 259 -8.09 10.38 10.05
N MET A 260 -8.18 9.09 9.69
CA MET A 260 -8.48 8.68 8.32
C MET A 260 -9.90 9.11 7.92
N TRP A 261 -10.86 9.03 8.84
CA TRP A 261 -12.23 9.50 8.60
C TRP A 261 -12.27 10.99 8.31
N ASP A 262 -11.51 11.80 9.06
CA ASP A 262 -11.42 13.24 8.81
C ASP A 262 -10.93 13.52 7.38
N VAL A 263 -9.89 12.80 6.93
CA VAL A 263 -9.37 12.92 5.56
C VAL A 263 -10.40 12.48 4.51
N VAL A 264 -11.16 11.42 4.77
CA VAL A 264 -12.23 10.97 3.88
C VAL A 264 -13.35 12.01 3.79
N THR A 265 -13.74 12.60 4.92
CA THR A 265 -14.79 13.63 4.95
C THR A 265 -14.34 14.90 4.23
N ASP A 266 -13.12 15.37 4.46
CA ASP A 266 -12.53 16.52 3.77
C ASP A 266 -12.41 16.28 2.26
N ALA A 267 -11.94 15.10 1.84
CA ALA A 267 -11.86 14.74 0.42
C ALA A 267 -13.25 14.68 -0.25
N ARG A 268 -14.27 14.15 0.45
CA ARG A 268 -15.66 14.13 -0.05
C ARG A 268 -16.26 15.54 -0.15
N GLU A 269 -16.04 16.38 0.86
CA GLU A 269 -16.51 17.77 0.84
C GLU A 269 -15.86 18.57 -0.30
N LYS A 270 -14.55 18.37 -0.53
CA LYS A 270 -13.83 18.97 -1.66
C LYS A 270 -14.35 18.47 -3.00
N PHE A 271 -14.66 17.17 -3.12
CA PHE A 271 -15.30 16.61 -4.30
C PHE A 271 -16.66 17.25 -4.55
N ASP A 272 -17.52 17.34 -3.53
CA ASP A 272 -18.86 17.91 -3.64
C ASP A 272 -18.79 19.38 -4.04
N THR A 273 -17.93 20.16 -3.39
CA THR A 273 -17.68 21.57 -3.72
C THR A 273 -17.16 21.74 -5.14
N ALA A 274 -16.20 20.91 -5.56
CA ALA A 274 -15.66 20.93 -6.93
C ALA A 274 -16.72 20.54 -7.97
N SER A 275 -17.59 19.57 -7.66
CA SER A 275 -18.67 19.13 -8.53
C SER A 275 -19.72 20.22 -8.75
N VAL A 276 -20.11 20.93 -7.67
CA VAL A 276 -21.04 22.05 -7.72
C VAL A 276 -20.42 23.20 -8.51
N GLN A 277 -19.17 23.57 -8.23
CA GLN A 277 -18.46 24.61 -8.98
C GLN A 277 -18.34 24.27 -10.47
N ALA A 278 -18.04 23.02 -10.82
CA ALA A 278 -17.97 22.57 -12.20
C ALA A 278 -19.34 22.69 -12.90
N LYS A 279 -20.42 22.27 -12.24
CA LYS A 279 -21.79 22.38 -12.77
C LYS A 279 -22.20 23.84 -12.98
N THR A 280 -21.93 24.70 -12.00
CA THR A 280 -22.25 26.14 -12.06
C THR A 280 -21.42 26.87 -13.12
N ARG A 281 -20.14 26.54 -13.31
CA ARG A 281 -19.31 27.15 -14.37
C ARG A 281 -19.68 26.66 -15.78
N ARG A 282 -20.20 25.44 -15.90
CA ARG A 282 -20.57 24.85 -17.19
C ARG A 282 -21.88 25.42 -17.73
N LEU A 283 -22.85 25.73 -16.88
CA LEU A 283 -24.17 26.19 -17.31
C LEU A 283 -24.14 27.50 -18.13
N PRO A 284 -23.44 28.58 -17.71
CA PRO A 284 -23.31 29.80 -18.51
C PRO A 284 -22.57 29.56 -19.84
N THR A 285 -21.58 28.67 -19.83
CA THR A 285 -20.84 28.31 -21.05
C THR A 285 -21.76 27.61 -22.06
N LEU A 286 -22.59 26.66 -21.60
CA LEU A 286 -23.58 25.97 -22.43
C LEU A 286 -24.69 26.92 -22.92
N MET A 287 -25.16 27.83 -22.07
CA MET A 287 -26.15 28.85 -22.47
C MET A 287 -25.59 29.77 -23.56
N ARG A 288 -24.34 30.23 -23.41
CA ARG A 288 -23.69 31.06 -24.42
C ARG A 288 -23.51 30.34 -25.76
N ILE A 289 -23.14 29.05 -25.73
CA ILE A 289 -23.05 28.23 -26.95
C ILE A 289 -24.43 28.11 -27.60
N ARG A 290 -25.48 27.80 -26.83
CA ARG A 290 -26.85 27.73 -27.34
C ARG A 290 -27.26 29.04 -28.03
N ASP A 291 -26.94 30.18 -27.43
CA ASP A 291 -27.30 31.49 -27.97
C ASP A 291 -26.44 31.89 -29.21
N LEU A 292 -25.32 31.19 -29.45
CA LEU A 292 -24.46 31.34 -30.64
C LEU A 292 -24.81 30.35 -31.78
N VAL A 293 -25.66 29.36 -31.52
CA VAL A 293 -26.08 28.35 -32.52
C VAL A 293 -27.40 28.82 -33.14
N VAL A 294 -27.38 29.12 -34.44
CA VAL A 294 -28.55 29.49 -35.24
C VAL A 294 -28.77 28.40 -36.30
N GLY A 295 -29.77 27.55 -36.11
CA GLY A 295 -29.98 26.38 -36.97
C GLY A 295 -28.83 25.36 -36.83
N ASP A 296 -28.30 24.85 -37.95
CA ASP A 296 -27.15 23.93 -37.96
C ASP A 296 -25.79 24.65 -37.99
N SER A 297 -25.77 25.98 -37.87
CA SER A 297 -24.56 26.81 -38.03
C SER A 297 -24.27 27.65 -36.80
N ILE A 298 -22.99 27.75 -36.42
CA ILE A 298 -22.52 28.68 -35.38
C ILE A 298 -22.35 30.04 -36.06
N LEU A 299 -23.41 30.84 -36.11
CA LEU A 299 -23.37 32.20 -36.63
C LEU A 299 -23.62 33.19 -35.48
N PRO A 300 -22.79 34.22 -35.30
CA PRO A 300 -23.09 35.28 -34.36
C PRO A 300 -24.42 35.94 -34.77
N ALA A 301 -25.28 36.23 -33.79
CA ALA A 301 -26.65 36.73 -33.97
C ALA A 301 -26.75 38.03 -34.81
N GLU A 302 -25.63 38.70 -35.10
CA GLU A 302 -25.53 39.94 -35.87
C GLU A 302 -25.20 39.73 -37.36
N ALA A 303 -25.03 38.48 -37.82
CA ALA A 303 -24.62 38.19 -39.21
C ALA A 303 -25.76 38.25 -40.26
N SER A 304 -26.98 38.61 -39.87
CA SER A 304 -28.15 38.65 -40.76
C SER A 304 -28.32 39.97 -41.55
N GLY A 305 -27.26 40.79 -41.70
CA GLY A 305 -27.36 42.01 -42.50
C GLY A 305 -26.08 42.80 -42.79
N VAL A 306 -24.89 42.35 -42.37
CA VAL A 306 -23.65 43.10 -42.62
C VAL A 306 -23.00 42.59 -43.91
N PRO A 307 -22.78 43.44 -44.94
CA PRO A 307 -21.99 43.06 -46.10
C PRO A 307 -20.61 42.60 -45.61
N MET A 308 -20.06 41.58 -46.25
CA MET A 308 -18.80 40.89 -45.98
C MET A 308 -17.57 41.82 -46.10
N ALA A 309 -17.53 42.89 -45.30
CA ALA A 309 -16.65 44.04 -45.44
C ALA A 309 -15.62 44.16 -44.31
N ASP A 310 -15.62 43.26 -43.32
CA ASP A 310 -14.46 43.13 -42.44
C ASP A 310 -14.22 41.66 -42.04
N SER A 311 -13.68 40.89 -42.99
CA SER A 311 -13.27 39.50 -42.77
C SER A 311 -12.31 39.37 -41.58
N MET A 312 -11.58 40.43 -41.25
CA MET A 312 -10.64 40.46 -40.12
C MET A 312 -11.35 40.54 -38.77
N GLN A 313 -12.41 41.35 -38.63
CA GLN A 313 -13.22 41.40 -37.39
C GLN A 313 -13.95 40.08 -37.15
N PHE A 314 -14.48 39.46 -38.21
CA PHE A 314 -15.10 38.14 -38.14
C PHE A 314 -14.09 37.06 -37.67
N VAL A 315 -12.91 37.03 -38.27
CA VAL A 315 -11.83 36.10 -37.88
C VAL A 315 -11.34 36.37 -36.45
N GLN A 316 -11.23 37.61 -36.02
CA GLN A 316 -10.88 37.98 -34.65
C GLN A 316 -11.97 37.55 -33.64
N GLY A 317 -13.25 37.68 -33.99
CA GLY A 317 -14.38 37.20 -33.21
C GLY A 317 -14.33 35.69 -33.00
N LEU A 318 -14.16 34.92 -34.09
CA LEU A 318 -13.99 33.46 -34.04
C LEU A 318 -12.74 33.04 -33.25
N ARG A 319 -11.63 33.77 -33.38
CA ARG A 319 -10.41 33.51 -32.60
C ARG A 319 -10.62 33.74 -31.11
N LYS A 320 -11.33 34.80 -30.71
CA LYS A 320 -11.69 35.07 -29.29
C LYS A 320 -12.57 33.96 -28.73
N ILE A 321 -13.57 33.50 -29.48
CA ILE A 321 -14.43 32.37 -29.10
C ILE A 321 -13.60 31.11 -28.93
N ARG A 322 -12.76 30.75 -29.92
CA ARG A 322 -11.88 29.57 -29.86
C ARG A 322 -10.90 29.58 -28.69
N VAL A 323 -10.29 30.73 -28.39
CA VAL A 323 -9.38 30.88 -27.24
C VAL A 323 -10.13 30.75 -25.91
N GLN A 324 -11.32 31.34 -25.81
CA GLN A 324 -12.15 31.26 -24.61
C GLN A 324 -12.70 29.84 -24.38
N GLU A 325 -13.09 29.14 -25.44
CA GLU A 325 -13.51 27.73 -25.39
C GLU A 325 -12.36 26.78 -25.05
N ALA A 326 -11.18 26.99 -25.63
CA ALA A 326 -10.00 26.22 -25.25
C ALA A 326 -9.66 26.41 -23.76
N ALA A 327 -9.83 27.64 -23.23
CA ALA A 327 -9.64 27.93 -21.82
C ALA A 327 -10.72 27.27 -20.93
N SER A 328 -11.99 27.28 -21.35
CA SER A 328 -13.08 26.64 -20.61
C SER A 328 -13.01 25.11 -20.63
N LEU A 329 -12.60 24.51 -21.75
CA LEU A 329 -12.32 23.08 -21.88
C LEU A 329 -11.18 22.67 -20.93
N ARG A 330 -10.05 23.38 -20.96
CA ARG A 330 -8.92 23.15 -20.04
C ARG A 330 -9.31 23.37 -18.57
N ALA A 331 -10.21 24.30 -18.28
CA ALA A 331 -10.72 24.50 -16.92
C ALA A 331 -11.62 23.33 -16.48
N THR A 332 -12.41 22.78 -17.40
CA THR A 332 -13.28 21.62 -17.16
C THR A 332 -12.45 20.35 -16.98
N GLU A 333 -11.44 20.13 -17.81
CA GLU A 333 -10.51 19.01 -17.70
C GLU A 333 -9.74 19.06 -16.36
N ARG A 334 -9.24 20.24 -15.97
CA ARG A 334 -8.62 20.43 -14.64
C ARG A 334 -9.61 20.26 -13.49
N ALA A 335 -10.88 20.60 -13.68
CA ALA A 335 -11.90 20.35 -12.65
C ALA A 335 -12.17 18.84 -12.53
N TRP A 336 -12.27 18.13 -13.65
CA TRP A 336 -12.43 16.68 -13.68
C TRP A 336 -11.26 15.96 -13.02
N GLY A 337 -10.01 16.32 -13.38
CA GLY A 337 -8.81 15.74 -12.77
C GLY A 337 -8.72 15.99 -11.27
N ARG A 338 -9.15 17.17 -10.78
CA ARG A 338 -9.25 17.45 -9.34
C ARG A 338 -10.31 16.59 -8.66
N MET A 339 -11.51 16.50 -9.23
CA MET A 339 -12.59 15.66 -8.70
C MET A 339 -12.18 14.19 -8.63
N GLU A 340 -11.57 13.67 -9.69
CA GLU A 340 -11.09 12.29 -9.74
C GLU A 340 -9.98 12.05 -8.70
N GLY A 341 -9.07 13.02 -8.53
CA GLY A 341 -8.02 12.97 -7.51
C GLY A 341 -8.58 12.89 -6.08
N GLU A 342 -9.56 13.74 -5.74
CA GLU A 342 -10.19 13.72 -4.41
C GLU A 342 -11.01 12.44 -4.18
N LEU A 343 -11.69 11.93 -5.21
CA LEU A 343 -12.42 10.67 -5.12
C LEU A 343 -11.48 9.48 -4.90
N LYS A 344 -10.35 9.43 -5.64
CA LYS A 344 -9.29 8.43 -5.45
C LYS A 344 -8.70 8.51 -4.05
N ARG A 345 -8.42 9.73 -3.56
CA ARG A 345 -7.92 9.96 -2.20
C ARG A 345 -8.90 9.43 -1.15
N ALA A 346 -10.18 9.76 -1.27
CA ALA A 346 -11.21 9.25 -0.37
C ALA A 346 -11.31 7.71 -0.41
N ALA A 347 -11.20 7.12 -1.60
CA ALA A 347 -11.23 5.66 -1.77
C ALA A 347 -10.03 4.98 -1.11
N GLN A 348 -8.81 5.48 -1.31
CA GLN A 348 -7.58 4.94 -0.70
C GLN A 348 -7.66 4.91 0.83
N TYR A 349 -8.13 5.99 1.46
CA TYR A 349 -8.30 6.02 2.92
C TYR A 349 -9.44 5.13 3.40
N MET A 350 -10.55 5.05 2.65
CA MET A 350 -11.61 4.10 2.94
C MET A 350 -11.12 2.65 2.87
N VAL A 351 -10.26 2.32 1.91
CA VAL A 351 -9.61 1.00 1.80
C VAL A 351 -8.80 0.70 3.06
N GLU A 352 -7.92 1.61 3.47
CA GLU A 352 -7.08 1.42 4.66
C GLU A 352 -7.92 1.29 5.95
N ILE A 353 -9.00 2.06 6.10
CA ILE A 353 -9.96 1.91 7.20
C ILE A 353 -10.54 0.48 7.19
N HIS A 354 -11.13 0.05 6.08
CA HIS A 354 -11.79 -1.27 5.99
C HIS A 354 -10.78 -2.42 6.11
N LYS A 355 -9.54 -2.23 5.65
CA LYS A 355 -8.45 -3.19 5.77
C LYS A 355 -8.11 -3.47 7.23
N LYS A 356 -8.03 -2.46 8.10
CA LYS A 356 -7.76 -2.63 9.54
C LYS A 356 -8.81 -3.50 10.23
N PHE A 357 -10.09 -3.34 9.88
CA PHE A 357 -11.17 -4.17 10.41
C PHE A 357 -11.21 -5.55 9.77
N SER A 358 -11.03 -5.64 8.45
CA SER A 358 -11.09 -6.89 7.69
C SER A 358 -9.98 -7.87 8.09
N THR A 359 -8.75 -7.38 8.27
CA THR A 359 -7.61 -8.22 8.70
C THR A 359 -7.76 -8.70 10.15
N ALA A 360 -8.30 -7.85 11.03
CA ALA A 360 -8.60 -8.25 12.41
C ALA A 360 -9.71 -9.31 12.48
N PHE A 361 -10.79 -9.13 11.70
CA PHE A 361 -11.90 -10.08 11.62
C PHE A 361 -11.52 -11.41 10.95
N ALA A 362 -10.42 -11.44 10.20
CA ALA A 362 -9.89 -12.66 9.61
C ALA A 362 -9.58 -13.73 10.67
N CYS A 363 -9.22 -13.36 11.91
CA CYS A 363 -9.04 -14.32 13.02
C CYS A 363 -10.28 -15.21 13.20
N PHE A 364 -11.48 -14.62 13.22
CA PHE A 364 -12.73 -15.36 13.34
C PHE A 364 -12.99 -16.25 12.12
N ILE A 365 -12.80 -15.70 10.92
CA ILE A 365 -12.99 -16.44 9.65
C ILE A 365 -12.01 -17.62 9.54
N PHE A 366 -10.78 -17.46 10.02
CA PHE A 366 -9.77 -18.50 10.00
C PHE A 366 -10.07 -19.66 10.94
N VAL A 367 -10.69 -19.42 12.11
CA VAL A 367 -11.22 -20.52 12.93
C VAL A 367 -12.39 -21.21 12.22
N LEU A 368 -13.28 -20.43 11.59
CA LEU A 368 -14.46 -20.96 10.91
C LEU A 368 -14.12 -21.91 9.75
N ILE A 369 -12.94 -21.75 9.14
CA ILE A 369 -12.43 -22.68 8.12
C ILE A 369 -11.48 -23.72 8.68
N GLY A 370 -10.59 -23.33 9.60
CA GLY A 370 -9.53 -24.20 10.12
C GLY A 370 -10.05 -25.30 11.02
N ALA A 371 -11.03 -25.01 11.88
CA ALA A 371 -11.62 -26.01 12.78
C ALA A 371 -12.35 -27.15 12.03
N PRO A 372 -13.30 -26.90 11.11
CA PRO A 372 -13.96 -28.00 10.40
C PRO A 372 -12.98 -28.74 9.48
N LEU A 373 -12.03 -28.05 8.85
CA LEU A 373 -11.05 -28.71 8.00
C LEU A 373 -10.10 -29.61 8.81
N GLY A 374 -9.66 -29.17 9.99
CA GLY A 374 -8.87 -29.98 10.92
C GLY A 374 -9.62 -31.24 11.36
N ILE A 375 -10.90 -31.10 11.73
CA ILE A 375 -11.76 -32.23 12.10
C ILE A 375 -11.94 -33.22 10.93
N MET A 376 -12.03 -32.73 9.70
CA MET A 376 -12.27 -33.59 8.53
C MET A 376 -10.99 -34.26 8.00
N ALA A 377 -9.82 -33.68 8.25
CA ALA A 377 -8.57 -34.11 7.65
C ALA A 377 -7.99 -35.42 8.21
N ARG A 378 -8.53 -35.98 9.32
CA ARG A 378 -8.36 -37.32 9.96
C ARG A 378 -7.01 -38.06 9.94
N LYS A 379 -6.22 -38.01 8.87
CA LYS A 379 -4.92 -38.68 8.66
C LYS A 379 -3.79 -37.69 8.29
N GLY A 380 -4.06 -36.41 8.39
CA GLY A 380 -3.06 -35.39 8.15
C GLY A 380 -2.11 -35.25 9.34
N GLY A 381 -0.85 -35.70 9.21
CA GLY A 381 0.18 -35.36 10.19
C GLY A 381 0.37 -33.84 10.32
N ILE A 382 1.13 -33.39 11.32
CA ILE A 382 1.39 -31.97 11.62
C ILE A 382 1.66 -31.14 10.34
N GLY A 383 2.46 -31.67 9.40
CA GLY A 383 2.80 -30.99 8.15
C GLY A 383 1.64 -30.70 7.21
N THR A 384 0.58 -31.52 7.20
CA THR A 384 -0.60 -31.29 6.33
C THR A 384 -1.45 -30.12 6.82
N GLY A 385 -1.54 -29.92 8.14
CA GLY A 385 -2.21 -28.76 8.73
C GLY A 385 -1.51 -27.46 8.35
N ILE A 386 -0.18 -27.46 8.44
CA ILE A 386 0.68 -26.34 8.01
C ILE A 386 0.48 -26.06 6.51
N LEU A 387 0.52 -27.08 5.67
CA LEU A 387 0.34 -26.93 4.23
C LEU A 387 -1.03 -26.32 3.86
N TYR A 388 -2.12 -26.80 4.47
CA TYR A 388 -3.45 -26.24 4.23
C TYR A 388 -3.57 -24.81 4.75
N SER A 389 -3.02 -24.50 5.93
CA SER A 389 -3.01 -23.13 6.44
C SER A 389 -2.28 -22.18 5.50
N LEU A 390 -1.12 -22.59 4.97
CA LEU A 390 -0.33 -21.79 4.03
C LEU A 390 -1.11 -21.54 2.73
N ALA A 391 -1.80 -22.55 2.20
CA ALA A 391 -2.61 -22.39 0.99
C ALA A 391 -3.76 -21.39 1.18
N PHE A 392 -4.57 -21.54 2.25
CA PHE A 392 -5.66 -20.61 2.54
C PHE A 392 -5.17 -19.19 2.84
N PHE A 393 -4.02 -19.10 3.49
CA PHE A 393 -3.34 -17.85 3.77
C PHE A 393 -2.91 -17.12 2.49
N VAL A 394 -2.25 -17.82 1.56
CA VAL A 394 -1.85 -17.24 0.27
C VAL A 394 -3.08 -16.77 -0.52
N ILE A 395 -4.16 -17.57 -0.53
CA ILE A 395 -5.42 -17.18 -1.19
C ILE A 395 -6.00 -15.91 -0.55
N TYR A 396 -6.02 -15.82 0.79
CA TYR A 396 -6.49 -14.64 1.50
C TYR A 396 -5.72 -13.38 1.09
N TRP A 397 -4.39 -13.46 1.04
CA TRP A 397 -3.54 -12.34 0.64
C TRP A 397 -3.71 -11.93 -0.82
N ILE A 398 -3.80 -12.89 -1.73
CA ILE A 398 -4.05 -12.60 -3.15
C ILE A 398 -5.38 -11.85 -3.30
N CYS A 399 -6.44 -12.29 -2.61
CA CYS A 399 -7.71 -11.60 -2.65
C CYS A 399 -7.66 -10.21 -1.98
N LEU A 400 -6.93 -10.05 -0.88
CA LEU A 400 -6.79 -8.78 -0.18
C LEU A 400 -6.03 -7.74 -1.03
N ILE A 401 -4.83 -8.10 -1.51
CA ILE A 401 -4.00 -7.24 -2.37
C ILE A 401 -4.72 -6.97 -3.70
N GLY A 402 -5.37 -7.98 -4.27
CA GLY A 402 -6.17 -7.81 -5.48
C GLY A 402 -7.35 -6.84 -5.26
N GLY A 403 -8.05 -6.95 -4.14
CA GLY A 403 -9.12 -6.03 -3.76
C GLY A 403 -8.64 -4.59 -3.60
N GLU A 404 -7.52 -4.39 -2.91
CA GLU A 404 -6.88 -3.08 -2.69
C GLU A 404 -6.60 -2.38 -4.02
N ASN A 405 -5.91 -3.06 -4.93
CA ASN A 405 -5.59 -2.53 -6.26
C ASN A 405 -6.82 -2.18 -7.11
N LEU A 406 -7.94 -2.90 -6.93
CA LEU A 406 -9.18 -2.63 -7.65
C LEU A 406 -9.94 -1.42 -7.09
N ALA A 407 -9.90 -1.25 -5.76
CA ALA A 407 -10.52 -0.11 -5.09
C ALA A 407 -9.74 1.19 -5.33
N ASP A 408 -8.40 1.12 -5.34
CA ASP A 408 -7.54 2.27 -5.65
C ASP A 408 -7.76 2.81 -7.07
N ARG A 409 -8.19 1.94 -7.98
CA ARG A 409 -8.57 2.28 -9.36
C ARG A 409 -10.05 2.68 -9.50
N LEU A 410 -10.80 2.77 -8.40
CA LEU A 410 -12.24 3.05 -8.38
C LEU A 410 -13.09 2.05 -9.18
N ILE A 411 -12.59 0.83 -9.41
CA ILE A 411 -13.31 -0.22 -10.16
C ILE A 411 -14.34 -0.91 -9.25
N VAL A 412 -13.96 -1.12 -7.99
CA VAL A 412 -14.78 -1.75 -6.95
C VAL A 412 -14.88 -0.79 -5.76
N SER A 413 -16.01 -0.80 -5.06
CA SER A 413 -16.14 0.02 -3.86
C SER A 413 -15.13 -0.42 -2.78
N PRO A 414 -14.52 0.50 -2.02
CA PRO A 414 -13.56 0.18 -0.97
C PRO A 414 -14.08 -0.83 0.06
N GLU A 415 -15.37 -0.75 0.39
CA GLU A 415 -16.02 -1.60 1.37
C GLU A 415 -16.09 -3.05 0.86
N LEU A 416 -16.56 -3.24 -0.38
CA LEU A 416 -16.65 -4.58 -0.95
C LEU A 416 -15.27 -5.17 -1.19
N ALA A 417 -14.32 -4.37 -1.69
CA ALA A 417 -12.97 -4.79 -2.00
C ALA A 417 -12.24 -5.38 -0.79
N MET A 418 -12.35 -4.75 0.38
CA MET A 418 -11.65 -5.21 1.58
C MET A 418 -12.33 -6.39 2.26
N TRP A 419 -13.65 -6.51 2.13
CA TRP A 419 -14.41 -7.59 2.76
C TRP A 419 -14.56 -8.84 1.89
N ILE A 420 -14.24 -8.77 0.59
CA ILE A 420 -14.41 -9.88 -0.36
C ILE A 420 -13.68 -11.15 0.09
N SER A 421 -12.45 -11.02 0.61
CA SER A 421 -11.65 -12.15 1.10
C SER A 421 -12.35 -12.85 2.27
N ASN A 422 -12.85 -12.08 3.23
CA ASN A 422 -13.58 -12.60 4.39
C ASN A 422 -14.91 -13.23 3.98
N ILE A 423 -15.61 -12.66 3.01
CA ILE A 423 -16.87 -13.20 2.49
C ILE A 423 -16.63 -14.54 1.78
N ILE A 424 -15.62 -14.63 0.90
CA ILE A 424 -15.30 -15.85 0.16
C ILE A 424 -14.86 -16.96 1.11
N ILE A 425 -13.87 -16.70 1.98
CA ILE A 425 -13.34 -17.71 2.91
C ILE A 425 -14.39 -18.05 3.97
N GLY A 426 -15.14 -17.06 4.47
CA GLY A 426 -16.24 -17.26 5.40
C GLY A 426 -17.33 -18.14 4.83
N ALA A 427 -17.75 -17.92 3.58
CA ALA A 427 -18.72 -18.77 2.90
C ALA A 427 -18.22 -20.22 2.78
N VAL A 428 -16.95 -20.43 2.41
CA VAL A 428 -16.32 -21.76 2.39
C VAL A 428 -16.30 -22.38 3.79
N GLY A 429 -15.94 -21.62 4.83
CA GLY A 429 -15.94 -22.07 6.22
C GLY A 429 -17.33 -22.50 6.72
N ILE A 430 -18.37 -21.74 6.38
CA ILE A 430 -19.77 -22.10 6.69
C ILE A 430 -20.17 -23.39 5.98
N LEU A 431 -19.85 -23.53 4.69
CA LEU A 431 -20.15 -24.74 3.92
C LEU A 431 -19.43 -25.97 4.51
N LEU A 432 -18.15 -25.84 4.86
CA LEU A 432 -17.38 -26.88 5.53
C LEU A 432 -17.95 -27.24 6.90
N THR A 433 -18.34 -26.25 7.69
CA THR A 433 -19.01 -26.45 8.98
C THR A 433 -20.32 -27.22 8.81
N ARG A 434 -21.13 -26.88 7.80
CA ARG A 434 -22.39 -27.59 7.50
C ARG A 434 -22.12 -29.02 7.04
N ALA A 435 -21.10 -29.25 6.21
CA ALA A 435 -20.69 -30.58 5.78
C ALA A 435 -20.24 -31.44 6.97
N MET A 436 -19.42 -30.86 7.87
CA MET A 436 -18.94 -31.51 9.09
C MET A 436 -20.08 -31.95 10.02
N VAL A 437 -21.14 -31.12 10.15
CA VAL A 437 -22.29 -31.42 11.03
C VAL A 437 -23.23 -32.46 10.41
N ARG A 438 -23.44 -32.41 9.08
CA ARG A 438 -24.35 -33.35 8.39
C ARG A 438 -23.79 -34.76 8.27
N ASP A 439 -22.47 -34.93 8.25
CA ASP A 439 -21.87 -36.26 8.09
C ASP A 439 -21.92 -37.07 9.40
N ARG A 440 -22.86 -38.02 9.47
CA ARG A 440 -22.80 -39.22 10.33
C ARG A 440 -21.83 -40.22 9.71
N PHE A 441 -20.57 -40.20 10.15
CA PHE A 441 -19.49 -41.18 9.85
C PHE A 441 -19.04 -41.37 8.38
N SER A 442 -17.72 -41.54 8.20
CA SER A 442 -16.96 -41.84 6.95
C SER A 442 -16.74 -40.64 6.01
N GLY A 443 -15.56 -40.19 5.61
CA GLY A 443 -14.25 -40.82 5.36
C GLY A 443 -13.54 -39.99 4.25
N ASP A 444 -12.23 -40.19 4.06
CA ASP A 444 -11.28 -39.43 3.21
C ASP A 444 -11.74 -39.15 1.74
N SER A 445 -12.65 -39.96 1.19
CA SER A 445 -13.17 -39.82 -0.18
C SER A 445 -14.01 -38.56 -0.43
N LYS A 446 -14.51 -37.90 0.62
CA LYS A 446 -15.37 -36.71 0.51
C LYS A 446 -14.62 -35.39 0.58
N VAL A 447 -13.45 -35.28 1.23
CA VAL A 447 -12.62 -34.06 1.15
C VAL A 447 -12.07 -33.90 -0.27
N LYS A 448 -11.54 -34.98 -0.87
CA LYS A 448 -11.14 -35.00 -2.28
C LYS A 448 -12.31 -34.73 -3.23
N ARG A 449 -13.53 -35.22 -2.94
CA ARG A 449 -14.74 -34.89 -3.71
C ARG A 449 -15.24 -33.48 -3.44
N PHE A 450 -15.08 -32.93 -2.26
CA PHE A 450 -15.43 -31.55 -1.91
C PHE A 450 -14.49 -30.60 -2.64
N PHE A 451 -13.17 -30.82 -2.62
CA PHE A 451 -12.23 -30.04 -3.44
C PHE A 451 -12.47 -30.23 -4.95
N ARG A 452 -12.78 -31.45 -5.43
CA ARG A 452 -13.24 -31.65 -6.83
C ARG A 452 -14.57 -30.96 -7.13
N SER A 453 -15.49 -30.94 -6.17
CA SER A 453 -16.80 -30.31 -6.24
C SER A 453 -16.68 -28.80 -6.12
N LEU A 454 -15.69 -28.27 -5.40
CA LEU A 454 -15.36 -26.85 -5.25
C LEU A 454 -14.71 -26.35 -6.54
N GLY A 455 -13.88 -27.19 -7.18
CA GLY A 455 -13.43 -27.01 -8.57
C GLY A 455 -14.54 -27.11 -9.61
N ARG A 456 -15.64 -27.85 -9.33
CA ARG A 456 -16.86 -27.86 -10.16
C ARG A 456 -17.86 -26.76 -9.79
N PHE A 457 -17.84 -26.27 -8.56
CA PHE A 457 -18.78 -25.28 -8.07
C PHE A 457 -18.46 -23.96 -8.73
N VAL A 458 -19.54 -23.32 -9.18
CA VAL A 458 -19.57 -22.06 -9.89
C VAL A 458 -18.68 -21.00 -9.25
N VAL A 459 -18.38 -21.05 -7.95
CA VAL A 459 -17.54 -20.09 -7.23
C VAL A 459 -16.13 -19.95 -7.81
N PHE A 460 -15.35 -21.02 -8.04
CA PHE A 460 -13.99 -20.85 -8.61
C PHE A 460 -14.03 -20.47 -10.10
N ARG A 461 -15.02 -20.96 -10.85
CA ARG A 461 -15.24 -20.59 -12.27
C ARG A 461 -15.86 -19.19 -12.43
N ALA A 462 -16.58 -18.68 -11.43
CA ALA A 462 -17.20 -17.37 -11.41
C ALA A 462 -16.23 -16.35 -10.84
N ILE A 463 -15.44 -16.68 -9.82
CA ILE A 463 -14.29 -15.90 -9.36
C ILE A 463 -13.26 -15.84 -10.49
N GLY A 464 -12.93 -16.96 -11.15
CA GLY A 464 -12.04 -16.97 -12.31
C GLY A 464 -12.59 -16.20 -13.52
N ARG A 465 -13.91 -16.23 -13.78
CA ARG A 465 -14.55 -15.39 -14.82
C ARG A 465 -14.71 -13.93 -14.40
N PHE A 466 -14.87 -13.64 -13.11
CA PHE A 466 -15.02 -12.30 -12.54
C PHE A 466 -13.66 -11.60 -12.53
N PHE A 467 -12.63 -12.24 -11.98
CA PHE A 467 -11.26 -11.80 -12.13
C PHE A 467 -10.82 -11.80 -13.59
N GLY A 468 -11.17 -12.80 -14.40
CA GLY A 468 -10.87 -12.80 -15.84
C GLY A 468 -11.52 -11.64 -16.61
N ARG A 469 -12.75 -11.25 -16.28
CA ARG A 469 -13.41 -10.06 -16.84
C ARG A 469 -12.83 -8.75 -16.31
N ILE A 470 -12.43 -8.71 -15.05
CA ILE A 470 -11.82 -7.54 -14.43
C ILE A 470 -10.40 -7.32 -14.97
N PHE A 471 -9.56 -8.36 -14.98
CA PHE A 471 -8.22 -8.33 -15.58
C PHE A 471 -8.28 -8.10 -17.09
N GLY A 472 -9.27 -8.67 -17.80
CA GLY A 472 -9.51 -8.38 -19.21
C GLY A 472 -9.86 -6.91 -19.46
N LYS A 473 -10.74 -6.31 -18.64
CA LYS A 473 -11.04 -4.86 -18.72
C LYS A 473 -9.85 -3.98 -18.34
N ILE A 474 -9.00 -4.42 -17.42
CA ILE A 474 -7.77 -3.71 -17.07
C ILE A 474 -6.74 -3.79 -18.21
N ALA A 475 -6.67 -4.90 -18.94
CA ALA A 475 -5.81 -5.06 -20.11
C ALA A 475 -6.29 -4.29 -21.35
N GLU A 476 -7.58 -3.90 -21.42
CA GLU A 476 -8.10 -2.98 -22.45
C GLU A 476 -7.94 -1.49 -22.08
N LEU A 477 -7.56 -1.19 -20.83
CA LEU A 477 -7.36 0.17 -20.30
C LEU A 477 -5.87 0.58 -20.21
N PHE A 478 -4.96 -0.34 -20.56
CA PHE A 478 -3.53 -0.11 -20.82
C PHE A 478 -3.26 -0.37 -22.29
#